data_AF-A0A9D4PZB1-F1
#
_entry.id   AF-A0A9D4PZB1-F1
#
_cell.length_a   1.000
_cell.length_b   1.000
_cell.length_c   1.000
_cell.angle_alpha   90.00
_cell.angle_beta   90.00
_cell.angle_gamma   90.00
#
_symmetry.space_group_name_H-M   'P 1'
#
loop_
_entity.id
_entity.type
_entity.pdbx_description
1 polymer ?
#
loop_
_entity_poly.entity_id
_entity_poly.type
_entity_poly.pdbx_seq_one_letter_code
_entity_poly.pdbx_strand_id
1 'polypeptide(L)'
;MSYSHDERNGPSDWDPEKRQDQEYDGPPGMEPDGIIESNWEEIIDNFDDMNLREELLRGIYAYGFEKPSAIQQRAIIPCIKGRFH
;
A
#
# COMPACT_ATOMS: atom_id res chain seq x y z
N MET A 1 30.82 5.98 40.65
CA MET A 1 30.28 5.65 39.32
C MET A 1 29.05 6.53 39.12
N SER A 2 29.20 7.59 38.33
CA SER A 2 28.17 8.60 38.07
C SER A 2 27.14 8.06 37.08
N TYR A 3 25.91 7.86 37.51
CA TYR A 3 24.79 7.60 36.61
C TYR A 3 24.32 8.95 36.06
N SER A 4 24.58 9.20 34.78
CA SER A 4 24.04 10.33 34.04
C SER A 4 22.53 10.18 33.89
N HIS A 5 21.80 11.20 34.32
CA HIS A 5 20.37 11.34 34.16
C HIS A 5 20.11 12.03 32.82
N ASP A 6 19.70 11.28 31.80
CA ASP A 6 19.20 11.87 30.54
C ASP A 6 17.67 11.97 30.62
N GLU A 7 17.22 13.15 31.03
CA GLU A 7 15.87 13.63 30.78
C GLU A 7 15.76 14.00 29.30
N ARG A 8 14.96 13.24 28.54
CA ARG A 8 14.09 13.73 27.46
C ARG A 8 13.50 12.53 26.72
N ASN A 9 12.23 12.25 26.99
CA ASN A 9 11.23 11.85 26.02
C ASN A 9 9.88 11.95 26.73
N GLY A 10 9.38 13.18 26.84
CA GLY A 10 7.99 13.43 27.23
C GLY A 10 7.04 12.84 26.20
N PRO A 11 5.76 12.62 26.58
CA PRO A 11 4.77 12.05 25.67
C PRO A 11 4.63 13.00 24.46
N SER A 12 4.85 12.46 23.27
CA SER A 12 4.68 13.16 22.00
C SER A 12 3.32 13.86 21.98
N ASP A 13 3.32 15.16 21.70
CA ASP A 13 2.13 15.96 21.41
C ASP A 13 1.27 15.23 20.37
N TRP A 14 0.25 14.52 20.84
CA TRP A 14 -0.74 13.90 19.98
C TRP A 14 -1.81 14.96 19.69
N ASP A 15 -1.64 15.67 18.58
CA ASP A 15 -2.61 16.62 18.04
C ASP A 15 -3.59 15.88 17.10
N PRO A 16 -4.87 15.67 17.50
CA PRO A 16 -5.85 14.98 16.68
C PRO A 16 -6.28 15.75 15.42
N GLU A 17 -5.95 17.05 15.30
CA GLU A 17 -6.32 17.88 14.14
C GLU A 17 -5.28 17.87 13.01
N LYS A 18 -4.05 17.41 13.29
CA LYS A 18 -3.07 17.08 12.24
C LYS A 18 -3.26 15.65 11.70
N ARG A 19 -4.45 15.35 11.19
CA ARG A 19 -4.58 14.27 10.21
C ARG A 19 -4.15 14.82 8.86
N GLN A 20 -2.83 15.06 8.71
CA GLN A 20 -2.25 15.13 7.39
C GLN A 20 -2.38 13.74 6.80
N ASP A 21 -3.05 13.65 5.66
CA ASP A 21 -3.13 12.46 4.82
C ASP A 21 -1.76 11.78 4.84
N GLN A 22 -1.64 10.69 5.61
CA GLN A 22 -0.44 9.87 5.57
C GLN A 22 -0.52 9.14 4.24
N GLU A 23 0.01 9.80 3.21
CA GLU A 23 0.28 9.22 1.92
C GLU A 23 1.19 8.01 2.17
N TYR A 24 0.60 6.82 2.12
CA TYR A 24 1.30 5.58 2.36
C TYR A 24 2.30 5.35 1.23
N ASP A 25 3.56 5.72 1.46
CA ASP A 25 4.67 5.60 0.50
C ASP A 25 5.05 4.14 0.15
N GLY A 26 4.33 3.15 0.68
CA GLY A 26 4.60 1.74 0.44
C GLY A 26 5.91 1.23 1.04
N PRO A 27 6.19 -0.08 0.92
CA PRO A 27 7.47 -0.65 1.33
C PRO A 27 8.62 -0.14 0.42
N PRO A 28 9.85 0.00 0.96
CA PRO A 28 11.01 0.42 0.19
C PRO A 28 11.18 -0.38 -1.11
N GLY A 29 11.21 0.31 -2.25
CA GLY A 29 11.29 -0.30 -3.59
C GLY A 29 9.97 -0.38 -4.37
N MET A 30 8.85 0.04 -3.78
CA MET A 30 7.61 0.35 -4.51
C MET A 30 7.58 1.83 -4.93
N GLU A 31 8.51 2.27 -5.77
CA GLU A 31 8.40 3.62 -6.33
C GLU A 31 7.18 3.66 -7.27
N PRO A 32 6.18 4.52 -7.01
CA PRO A 32 4.95 4.57 -7.80
C PRO A 32 5.20 4.96 -9.27
N ASP A 33 6.30 5.66 -9.53
CA ASP A 33 6.69 6.19 -10.85
C ASP A 33 7.59 5.25 -11.67
N GLY A 34 7.85 4.03 -11.19
CA GLY A 34 8.52 3.01 -11.99
C GLY A 34 7.71 2.73 -13.26
N ILE A 35 8.30 2.99 -14.44
CA ILE A 35 7.67 2.67 -15.73
C ILE A 35 7.58 1.15 -15.85
N ILE A 36 6.40 0.59 -15.60
CA ILE A 36 6.11 -0.83 -15.81
C ILE A 36 5.55 -0.99 -17.21
N GLU A 37 6.34 -1.57 -18.10
CA GLU A 37 5.91 -1.96 -19.44
C GLU A 37 5.27 -3.36 -19.38
N SER A 38 3.97 -3.44 -19.66
CA SER A 38 3.23 -4.69 -19.82
C SER A 38 2.56 -4.76 -21.20
N ASN A 39 2.44 -5.96 -21.76
CA ASN A 39 1.62 -6.22 -22.96
C ASN A 39 0.09 -6.16 -22.66
N TRP A 40 -0.27 -5.91 -21.41
CA TRP A 40 -1.63 -5.76 -20.92
C TRP A 40 -2.01 -4.28 -20.84
N GLU A 41 -3.13 -3.90 -21.45
CA GLU A 41 -3.58 -2.51 -21.61
C GLU A 41 -4.48 -2.02 -20.46
N GLU A 42 -5.16 -2.94 -19.75
CA GLU A 42 -6.06 -2.55 -18.65
C GLU A 42 -5.24 -2.25 -17.38
N ILE A 43 -5.42 -1.05 -16.83
CA ILE A 43 -4.90 -0.64 -15.52
C ILE A 43 -6.09 -0.41 -14.61
N ILE A 44 -6.14 -1.09 -13.46
CA ILE A 44 -7.22 -0.95 -12.48
C ILE A 44 -6.62 -0.42 -11.17
N ASP A 45 -7.08 0.75 -10.72
CA ASP A 45 -6.55 1.49 -9.56
C ASP A 45 -7.31 1.24 -8.25
N ASN A 46 -8.35 0.41 -8.27
CA ASN A 46 -9.10 -0.03 -7.08
C ASN A 46 -9.25 -1.57 -7.04
N PHE A 47 -9.08 -2.17 -5.86
CA PHE A 47 -9.33 -3.60 -5.64
C PHE A 47 -10.78 -4.02 -5.85
N ASP A 48 -11.76 -3.14 -5.60
CA ASP A 48 -13.18 -3.42 -5.83
C ASP A 48 -13.48 -3.72 -7.31
N ASP A 49 -12.80 -2.99 -8.21
CA ASP A 49 -13.00 -3.10 -9.66
C ASP A 49 -12.24 -4.29 -10.29
N MET A 50 -11.46 -5.01 -9.48
CA MET A 50 -10.71 -6.19 -9.96
C MET A 50 -11.54 -7.48 -9.97
N ASN A 51 -12.81 -7.43 -9.58
CA ASN A 51 -13.73 -8.57 -9.54
C ASN A 51 -13.17 -9.75 -8.71
N LEU A 52 -12.55 -9.44 -7.58
CA LEU A 52 -11.99 -10.39 -6.63
C LEU A 52 -13.08 -11.06 -5.79
N ARG A 53 -12.79 -12.25 -5.25
CA ARG A 53 -13.67 -12.88 -4.24
C ARG A 53 -13.74 -12.00 -2.99
N GLU A 54 -14.93 -11.84 -2.43
CA GLU A 54 -15.17 -10.98 -1.26
C GLU A 54 -14.26 -11.31 -0.06
N GLU A 55 -14.04 -12.60 0.22
CA GLU A 55 -13.14 -13.04 1.30
C GLU A 55 -11.70 -12.55 1.10
N LEU A 56 -11.22 -12.51 -0.16
CA LEU A 56 -9.89 -12.03 -0.49
C LEU A 56 -9.84 -10.50 -0.37
N LEU A 57 -10.84 -9.81 -0.91
CA LEU A 57 -10.95 -8.35 -0.85
C LEU A 57 -10.94 -7.86 0.61
N ARG A 58 -11.73 -8.52 1.48
CA ARG A 58 -11.72 -8.25 2.93
C ARG A 58 -10.36 -8.52 3.56
N GLY A 59 -9.67 -9.58 3.15
CA GLY A 59 -8.33 -9.89 3.62
C GLY A 59 -7.29 -8.83 3.23
N ILE A 60 -7.38 -8.30 2.01
CA ILE A 60 -6.51 -7.22 1.50
C ILE A 60 -6.65 -5.97 2.36
N TYR A 61 -7.88 -5.51 2.59
CA TYR A 61 -8.14 -4.34 3.44
C TYR A 61 -7.80 -4.59 4.90
N ALA A 62 -8.09 -5.77 5.45
CA ALA A 62 -7.74 -6.10 6.83
C ALA A 62 -6.23 -6.15 7.07
N TYR A 63 -5.44 -6.44 6.03
CA TYR A 63 -3.98 -6.38 6.08
C TYR A 63 -3.43 -4.95 5.97
N GLY A 64 -4.26 -3.98 5.57
CA GLY A 64 -3.89 -2.56 5.46
C GLY A 64 -3.55 -2.09 4.04
N PHE A 65 -3.86 -2.88 3.00
CA PHE A 65 -3.76 -2.40 1.62
C PHE A 65 -5.02 -1.64 1.23
N GLU A 66 -4.89 -0.34 0.97
CA GLU A 66 -6.00 0.51 0.55
C GLU A 66 -6.12 0.61 -0.98
N LYS A 67 -4.97 0.70 -1.66
CA LYS A 67 -4.88 0.80 -3.12
C LYS A 67 -3.87 -0.22 -3.67
N PRO A 68 -4.10 -0.74 -4.89
CA PRO A 68 -3.13 -1.56 -5.59
C PRO A 68 -1.89 -0.75 -5.97
N SER A 69 -0.71 -1.32 -5.73
CA SER A 69 0.57 -0.81 -6.24
C SER A 69 0.63 -0.88 -7.77
N ALA A 70 1.53 -0.12 -8.40
CA ALA A 70 1.65 -0.03 -9.87
C ALA A 70 1.80 -1.40 -10.58
N ILE A 71 2.45 -2.38 -9.92
CA ILE A 71 2.55 -3.77 -10.40
C ILE A 71 1.20 -4.49 -10.27
N GLN A 72 0.53 -4.36 -9.11
CA GLN A 72 -0.76 -4.99 -8.85
C GLN A 72 -1.86 -4.50 -9.79
N GLN A 73 -1.88 -3.20 -10.11
CA GLN A 73 -2.84 -2.60 -11.04
C GLN A 73 -2.84 -3.24 -12.43
N ARG A 74 -1.66 -3.74 -12.87
CA ARG A 74 -1.45 -4.34 -14.19
C ARG A 74 -1.47 -5.88 -14.15
N ALA A 75 -1.05 -6.49 -13.05
CA ALA A 75 -0.80 -7.93 -12.99
C ALA A 75 -1.97 -8.77 -12.47
N ILE A 76 -2.83 -8.23 -11.59
CA ILE A 76 -3.85 -9.04 -10.90
C ILE A 76 -4.87 -9.64 -11.89
N ILE A 77 -5.36 -8.83 -12.83
CA ILE A 77 -6.34 -9.28 -13.83
C ILE A 77 -5.78 -10.33 -14.79
N PRO A 78 -4.62 -10.15 -15.44
CA PRO A 78 -4.05 -11.21 -16.27
C PRO A 78 -3.68 -12.46 -15.46
N CYS A 79 -3.29 -12.33 -14.18
CA CYS A 79 -3.07 -13.47 -13.28
C CYS A 79 -4.34 -14.31 -13.15
N ILE A 80 -5.48 -13.67 -12.85
CA ILE A 80 -6.76 -14.35 -12.63
C ILE A 80 -7.34 -14.89 -13.95
N LYS A 81 -7.16 -14.15 -15.05
CA LYS A 81 -7.61 -14.57 -16.39
C LYS A 81 -6.68 -15.64 -17.03
N GLY A 82 -5.53 -15.94 -16.42
CA GLY A 82 -4.55 -16.91 -16.94
C GLY A 82 -3.81 -16.45 -18.20
N ARG A 83 -3.58 -15.14 -18.38
CA ARG A 83 -3.07 -14.53 -19.62
C ARG A 83 -1.62 -14.04 -19.53
N PHE A 84 -0.73 -14.83 -18.93
CA PHE A 84 0.73 -14.67 -19.09
C PHE A 84 1.24 -15.72 -20.07
N HIS A 85 1.08 -15.47 -21.36
CA HIS A 85 1.58 -16.32 -22.44
C HIS A 85 2.19 -15.45 -23.53
#